data_AF-A0A3A4VY31-F1
#
_entry.id   AF-A0A3A4VY31-F1
#
_cell.length_a   1.000
_cell.length_b   1.000
_cell.length_c   1.000
_cell.angle_alpha   90.00
_cell.angle_beta   90.00
_cell.angle_gamma   90.00
#
_symmetry.space_group_name_H-M   'P 1'
#
loop_
_entity.id
_entity.type
_entity.pdbx_description
1 polymer ?
#
loop_
_entity_poly.entity_id
_entity_poly.type
_entity_poly.pdbx_seq_one_letter_code
_entity_poly.pdbx_strand_id
1 'polypeptide(L)'
;MRVPTAFFIEFRLRGFARQYARWARTLTIREARRNGLKILHEPKFAHITLFGDAKTLNIRRVEAEVGRTCRKCTLVPFKIGGFNGFQNSDANWLYLDVEPSSDLEQLRYELAQNLIRSDKLICDTCKKFDHEPRFKFHCSVGRFAPGNRDKFERLVNFAETKCSLEAFRQHRESMLDKLFKFIKKYIFRIEEDSNPNISQHLLRVTVLRGRRIRFEYDLLLKKSLSRIEALSRYWWRQTIKGLRIELNLPREERLPVSSNDGVYLIGDCHFDHKNIIKHVNRPFHNVTEMNEEIKNNWNKIVGEDDRVFFLGDYTGPPSREARQYRNKLKCWTRLLNGNKVSFLGNHDRIYGCVEFEKARILHAGGHSFLLIHDPTDEKVKTNHGKYDWLIHGHKHNNNMKDYPFINGERKTINVSVEVINYRPVSLSFLLSSKLDLDSIKRMRTIDSEPERW
;
A
#
# COMPACT_ATOMS: atom_id res chain seq x y z
N MET A 1 -35.74 20.27 -11.75
CA MET A 1 -34.61 20.32 -12.72
C MET A 1 -33.46 19.47 -12.19
N ARG A 2 -32.75 18.71 -13.04
CA ARG A 2 -31.55 17.98 -12.63
C ARG A 2 -30.42 18.97 -12.36
N VAL A 3 -29.77 18.88 -11.19
CA VAL A 3 -28.65 19.75 -10.82
C VAL A 3 -27.38 19.29 -11.56
N PRO A 4 -26.68 20.20 -12.28
CA PRO A 4 -25.39 19.89 -12.90
C PRO A 4 -24.37 19.32 -11.91
N THR A 5 -23.74 18.21 -12.30
CA THR A 5 -22.69 17.56 -11.52
C THR A 5 -21.32 18.00 -12.04
N ALA A 6 -20.48 18.54 -11.17
CA ALA A 6 -19.09 18.83 -11.49
C ALA A 6 -18.23 17.55 -11.50
N PHE A 7 -17.37 17.43 -12.50
CA PHE A 7 -16.41 16.34 -12.63
C PHE A 7 -15.05 16.83 -13.12
N PHE A 8 -14.04 16.00 -12.86
CA PHE A 8 -12.65 16.21 -13.25
C PHE A 8 -12.05 14.88 -13.64
N ILE A 9 -11.19 14.86 -14.66
CA ILE A 9 -10.54 13.63 -15.12
C ILE A 9 -9.05 13.77 -14.93
N GLU A 10 -8.48 12.83 -14.18
CA GLU A 10 -7.07 12.84 -13.79
C GLU A 10 -6.42 11.47 -13.96
N PHE A 11 -5.11 11.48 -14.08
CA PHE A 11 -4.27 10.33 -13.78
C PHE A 11 -3.52 10.57 -12.48
N ARG A 12 -3.53 9.60 -11.56
CA ARG A 12 -2.79 9.70 -10.29
C ARG A 12 -1.43 9.04 -10.43
N LEU A 13 -0.37 9.76 -10.08
CA LEU A 13 0.98 9.18 -10.00
C LEU A 13 0.99 8.01 -8.99
N ARG A 14 1.76 6.98 -9.29
CA ARG A 14 1.93 5.77 -8.45
C ARG A 14 3.41 5.49 -8.23
N GLY A 15 3.70 4.44 -7.46
CA GLY A 15 5.06 3.94 -7.29
C GLY A 15 6.11 4.99 -6.92
N PHE A 16 7.26 4.89 -7.58
CA PHE A 16 8.38 5.83 -7.48
C PHE A 16 7.98 7.29 -7.75
N ALA A 17 7.27 7.59 -8.85
CA ALA A 17 6.90 8.97 -9.21
C ALA A 17 6.02 9.64 -8.14
N ARG A 18 5.10 8.88 -7.53
CA ARG A 18 4.29 9.38 -6.41
C ARG A 18 5.14 9.68 -5.17
N GLN A 19 6.12 8.83 -4.87
CA GLN A 19 7.01 9.03 -3.72
C GLN A 19 7.86 10.29 -3.93
N TYR A 20 8.43 10.43 -5.13
CA TYR A 20 9.20 11.60 -5.53
C TYR A 20 8.37 12.89 -5.39
N ALA A 21 7.20 12.97 -6.03
CA ALA A 21 6.34 14.14 -5.99
C ALA A 21 5.90 14.50 -4.55
N ARG A 22 5.65 13.50 -3.70
CA ARG A 22 5.30 13.72 -2.28
C ARG A 22 6.49 14.28 -1.50
N TRP A 23 7.68 13.72 -1.67
CA TRP A 23 8.89 14.16 -1.01
C TRP A 23 9.23 15.60 -1.39
N ALA A 24 9.25 15.88 -2.69
CA ALA A 24 9.48 17.21 -3.24
C ALA A 24 8.49 18.24 -2.68
N ARG A 25 7.18 17.94 -2.71
CA ARG A 25 6.15 18.80 -2.12
C ARG A 25 6.40 19.10 -0.65
N THR A 26 6.79 18.09 0.13
CA THR A 26 7.07 18.30 1.56
C THR A 26 8.22 19.29 1.77
N LEU A 27 9.29 19.20 0.97
CA LEU A 27 10.42 20.12 1.07
C LEU A 27 10.07 21.53 0.59
N THR A 28 9.44 21.65 -0.58
CA THR A 28 9.09 22.96 -1.16
C THR A 28 8.05 23.70 -0.33
N ILE A 29 7.06 23.02 0.25
CA ILE A 29 6.09 23.65 1.15
C ILE A 29 6.75 24.14 2.45
N ARG A 30 7.70 23.38 3.00
CA ARG A 30 8.49 23.84 4.16
C ARG A 30 9.30 25.09 3.82
N GLU A 31 9.93 25.10 2.66
CA GLU A 31 10.72 26.24 2.20
C GLU A 31 9.86 27.47 1.92
N ALA A 32 8.69 27.28 1.30
CA ALA A 32 7.73 28.36 1.07
C ALA A 32 7.30 29.02 2.40
N ARG A 33 7.03 28.21 3.44
CA ARG A 33 6.68 28.73 4.77
C ARG A 33 7.82 29.52 5.39
N ARG A 34 9.06 29.03 5.30
CA ARG A 34 10.25 29.73 5.80
C ARG A 34 10.44 31.09 5.13
N ASN A 35 10.17 31.18 3.83
CA ASN A 35 10.31 32.41 3.06
C ASN A 35 9.07 33.34 3.15
N GLY A 36 8.05 32.95 3.92
CA GLY A 36 6.82 33.73 4.09
C GLY A 36 5.94 33.81 2.83
N LEU A 37 5.99 32.80 1.97
CA LEU A 37 5.06 32.68 0.85
C LEU A 37 3.70 32.18 1.34
N LYS A 38 2.63 32.90 1.02
CA LYS A 38 1.25 32.48 1.33
C LYS A 38 0.83 31.35 0.41
N ILE A 39 0.61 30.17 0.99
CA ILE A 39 0.13 28.98 0.28
C ILE A 39 -1.39 29.07 0.14
N LEU A 40 -1.89 29.03 -1.10
CA LEU A 40 -3.32 29.03 -1.41
C LEU A 40 -3.89 27.62 -1.48
N HIS A 41 -3.11 26.66 -2.02
CA HIS A 41 -3.54 25.28 -2.14
C HIS A 41 -2.36 24.31 -2.15
N GLU A 42 -2.49 23.23 -1.37
CA GLU A 42 -1.61 22.07 -1.39
C GLU A 42 -2.36 20.88 -2.03
N PRO A 43 -1.97 20.42 -3.23
CA PRO A 43 -2.61 19.28 -3.87
C PRO A 43 -2.51 18.04 -2.98
N LYS A 44 -3.65 17.43 -2.65
CA LYS A 44 -3.70 16.24 -1.78
C LYS A 44 -2.99 15.04 -2.42
N PHE A 45 -3.14 14.87 -3.72
CA PHE A 45 -2.58 13.77 -4.51
C PHE A 45 -1.71 14.31 -5.63
N ALA A 46 -0.59 13.64 -5.91
CA ALA A 46 0.19 13.88 -7.11
C ALA A 46 -0.55 13.29 -8.31
N HIS A 47 -0.94 14.14 -9.25
CA HIS A 47 -1.79 13.78 -10.37
C HIS A 47 -1.48 14.65 -11.58
N ILE A 48 -1.90 14.18 -12.75
CA ILE A 48 -1.84 14.86 -14.03
C ILE A 48 -3.27 15.06 -14.49
N THR A 49 -3.61 16.29 -14.86
CA THR A 49 -4.92 16.63 -15.44
C THR A 49 -5.05 16.03 -16.83
N LEU A 50 -6.20 15.41 -17.12
CA LEU A 50 -6.55 14.96 -18.46
C LEU A 50 -7.70 15.79 -19.05
N PHE A 51 -8.67 16.19 -18.22
CA PHE A 51 -9.80 17.02 -18.65
C PHE A 51 -10.47 17.75 -17.49
N GLY A 52 -10.88 19.00 -17.71
CA GLY A 52 -11.72 19.77 -16.80
C GLY A 52 -10.96 20.60 -15.75
N ASP A 53 -11.61 21.08 -14.69
CA ASP A 53 -13.00 20.81 -14.26
C ASP A 53 -14.09 21.18 -15.29
N ALA A 54 -15.18 20.40 -15.34
CA ALA A 54 -16.37 20.66 -16.17
C ALA A 54 -17.66 20.21 -15.45
N LYS A 55 -18.84 20.51 -16.01
CA LYS A 55 -20.16 20.11 -15.49
C LYS A 55 -20.93 19.27 -16.51
N THR A 56 -21.75 18.33 -16.03
CA THR A 56 -22.67 17.54 -16.86
C THR A 56 -23.98 17.23 -16.12
N LEU A 57 -25.06 17.00 -16.87
CA LEU A 57 -26.32 16.45 -16.34
C LEU A 57 -26.34 14.91 -16.35
N ASN A 58 -25.37 14.26 -16.99
CA ASN A 58 -25.30 12.81 -17.13
C ASN A 58 -23.87 12.28 -16.96
N ILE A 59 -23.45 12.09 -15.71
CA ILE A 59 -22.12 11.56 -15.40
C ILE A 59 -21.87 10.17 -16.00
N ARG A 60 -22.90 9.35 -16.23
CA ARG A 60 -22.73 8.03 -16.88
C ARG A 60 -22.31 8.15 -18.34
N ARG A 61 -22.67 9.23 -19.04
CA ARG A 61 -22.18 9.50 -20.40
C ARG A 61 -20.68 9.79 -20.38
N VAL A 62 -20.20 10.56 -19.40
CA VAL A 62 -18.75 10.79 -19.18
C VAL A 62 -18.03 9.48 -18.90
N GLU A 63 -18.61 8.62 -18.05
CA GLU A 63 -18.07 7.30 -17.73
C GLU A 63 -17.91 6.43 -18.99
N ALA A 64 -18.94 6.39 -19.83
CA ALA A 64 -18.93 5.66 -21.09
C ALA A 64 -17.89 6.22 -22.07
N GLU A 65 -17.76 7.54 -22.18
CA GLU A 65 -16.82 8.18 -23.10
C GLU A 65 -15.36 7.92 -22.73
N VAL A 66 -15.05 8.03 -21.44
CA VAL A 66 -13.73 7.65 -20.92
C VAL A 66 -13.43 6.18 -21.25
N GLY A 67 -14.36 5.26 -21.00
CA GLY A 67 -14.16 3.85 -21.35
C GLY A 67 -13.96 3.61 -22.85
N ARG A 68 -14.74 4.29 -23.71
CA ARG A 68 -14.64 4.19 -25.18
C ARG A 68 -13.32 4.75 -25.72
N THR A 69 -12.83 5.83 -25.15
CA THR A 69 -11.55 6.43 -25.57
C THR A 69 -10.39 5.58 -25.05
N CYS A 70 -10.40 5.24 -23.75
CA CYS A 70 -9.31 4.55 -23.08
C CYS A 70 -9.13 3.09 -23.51
N ARG A 71 -10.18 2.39 -23.97
CA ARG A 71 -10.05 0.98 -24.43
C ARG A 71 -9.06 0.81 -25.59
N LYS A 72 -8.82 1.87 -26.38
CA LYS A 72 -7.90 1.87 -27.52
C LYS A 72 -6.42 1.79 -27.11
N CYS A 73 -6.10 2.13 -25.85
CA CYS A 73 -4.72 2.24 -25.37
C CYS A 73 -4.44 1.18 -24.30
N THR A 74 -3.25 0.55 -24.30
CA THR A 74 -2.85 -0.45 -23.29
C THR A 74 -1.83 0.12 -22.32
N LEU A 75 -0.64 0.47 -22.82
CA LEU A 75 0.36 1.24 -22.09
C LEU A 75 0.44 2.64 -22.70
N VAL A 76 0.46 3.66 -21.84
CA VAL A 76 0.56 5.06 -22.26
C VAL A 76 1.73 5.68 -21.50
N PRO A 77 2.93 5.71 -22.10
CA PRO A 77 4.14 6.18 -21.41
C PRO A 77 4.16 7.69 -21.18
N PHE A 78 4.92 8.13 -20.19
CA PHE A 78 5.29 9.54 -19.98
C PHE A 78 6.54 9.61 -19.10
N LYS A 79 7.23 10.75 -19.10
CA LYS A 79 8.34 11.00 -18.17
C LYS A 79 8.00 12.13 -17.21
N ILE A 80 8.54 12.03 -16.00
CA ILE A 80 8.53 13.15 -15.04
C ILE A 80 9.81 13.96 -15.27
N GLY A 81 9.65 15.22 -15.63
CA GLY A 81 10.72 16.19 -15.82
C GLY A 81 11.11 16.93 -14.53
N GLY A 82 11.77 18.08 -14.70
CA GLY A 82 12.19 18.96 -13.62
C GLY A 82 11.03 19.74 -12.99
N PHE A 83 11.38 20.67 -12.09
CA PHE A 83 10.39 21.64 -11.61
C PHE A 83 10.28 22.80 -12.57
N ASN A 84 9.09 23.39 -12.61
CA ASN A 84 8.88 24.65 -13.28
C ASN A 84 7.80 25.45 -12.55
N GLY A 85 7.75 26.75 -12.87
CA GLY A 85 6.78 27.69 -12.34
C GLY A 85 6.04 28.42 -13.44
N PHE A 86 4.78 28.79 -13.22
CA PHE A 86 4.14 29.85 -13.99
C PHE A 86 3.38 30.79 -13.05
N GLN A 87 3.29 32.05 -13.46
CA GLN A 87 2.70 33.11 -12.67
C GLN A 87 1.52 33.70 -13.44
N ASN A 88 0.34 33.65 -12.84
CA ASN A 88 -0.87 34.28 -13.37
C ASN A 88 -1.28 35.42 -12.45
N SER A 89 -2.23 36.25 -12.89
CA SER A 89 -2.80 37.32 -12.07
C SER A 89 -3.47 36.80 -10.79
N ASP A 90 -3.95 35.55 -10.79
CA ASP A 90 -4.67 34.95 -9.67
C ASP A 90 -3.77 34.13 -8.73
N ALA A 91 -2.67 33.55 -9.22
CA ALA A 91 -1.79 32.69 -8.43
C ALA A 91 -0.46 32.37 -9.14
N ASN A 92 0.52 31.98 -8.31
CA ASN A 92 1.77 31.35 -8.76
C ASN A 92 1.69 29.83 -8.56
N TRP A 93 2.10 29.07 -9.55
CA TRP A 93 2.00 27.61 -9.56
C TRP A 93 3.38 26.97 -9.69
N LEU A 94 3.77 26.17 -8.69
CA LEU A 94 4.93 25.29 -8.76
C LEU A 94 4.46 23.89 -9.15
N TYR A 95 5.11 23.27 -10.13
CA TYR A 95 4.76 21.94 -10.62
C TYR A 95 6.00 21.16 -11.05
N LEU A 96 5.84 19.85 -11.14
CA LEU A 96 6.74 18.96 -11.85
C LEU A 96 6.29 18.89 -13.31
N ASP A 97 7.23 19.04 -14.24
CA ASP A 97 6.96 18.81 -15.65
C ASP A 97 6.64 17.36 -15.93
N VAL A 98 5.81 17.17 -16.94
CA VAL A 98 5.50 15.86 -17.49
C VAL A 98 5.77 15.93 -18.98
N GLU A 99 6.74 15.15 -19.43
CA GLU A 99 7.01 14.95 -20.85
C GLU A 99 6.08 13.83 -21.35
N PRO A 100 5.04 14.15 -22.14
CA PRO A 100 4.11 13.14 -22.61
C PRO A 100 4.74 12.30 -23.73
N SER A 101 4.30 11.05 -23.87
CA SER A 101 4.43 10.34 -25.14
C SER A 101 3.38 10.83 -26.14
N SER A 102 3.58 10.53 -27.43
CA SER A 102 2.55 10.73 -28.46
C SER A 102 1.22 10.06 -28.10
N ASP A 103 1.27 8.91 -27.42
CA ASP A 103 0.08 8.18 -26.98
C ASP A 103 -0.68 8.94 -25.89
N LEU A 104 0.04 9.62 -24.97
CA LEU A 104 -0.59 10.43 -23.94
C LEU A 104 -1.21 11.70 -24.53
N GLU A 105 -0.51 12.36 -25.46
CA GLU A 105 -1.04 13.51 -26.19
C GLU A 105 -2.32 13.14 -26.94
N GLN A 106 -2.27 12.06 -27.71
CA GLN A 106 -3.40 11.56 -28.49
C GLN A 106 -4.56 11.14 -27.58
N LEU A 107 -4.30 10.37 -26.52
CA LEU A 107 -5.33 9.94 -25.56
C LEU A 107 -6.05 11.15 -24.97
N ARG A 108 -5.30 12.16 -24.51
CA ARG A 108 -5.88 13.35 -23.91
C ARG A 108 -6.69 14.14 -24.95
N TYR A 109 -6.14 14.33 -26.14
CA TYR A 109 -6.80 15.07 -27.21
C TYR A 109 -8.13 14.41 -27.61
N GLU A 110 -8.12 13.10 -27.89
CA GLU A 110 -9.33 12.35 -28.22
C GLU A 110 -10.36 12.42 -27.10
N LEU A 111 -9.91 12.24 -25.85
CA LEU A 111 -10.80 12.30 -24.68
C LEU A 111 -11.49 13.66 -24.59
N ALA A 112 -10.75 14.76 -24.74
CA ALA A 112 -11.29 16.10 -24.69
C ALA A 112 -12.30 16.35 -25.82
N GLN A 113 -11.92 16.04 -27.06
CA GLN A 113 -12.78 16.24 -28.23
C GLN A 113 -14.08 15.43 -28.14
N ASN A 114 -13.99 14.17 -27.71
CA ASN A 114 -15.17 13.32 -27.59
C ASN A 114 -16.11 13.81 -26.47
N LEU A 115 -15.56 14.23 -25.33
CA LEU A 115 -16.37 14.76 -24.23
C LEU A 115 -17.08 16.07 -24.61
N ILE A 116 -16.35 17.00 -25.23
CA ILE A 116 -16.89 18.30 -25.68
C ILE A 116 -18.02 18.09 -26.70
N ARG A 117 -17.85 17.19 -27.66
CA ARG A 117 -18.89 16.86 -28.66
C ARG A 117 -20.08 16.13 -28.07
N SER A 118 -19.91 15.40 -26.96
CA SER A 118 -20.95 14.53 -26.38
C SER A 118 -22.01 15.26 -25.55
N ASP A 119 -21.72 16.47 -25.04
CA ASP A 119 -22.58 17.22 -24.13
C ASP A 119 -22.27 18.73 -24.20
N LYS A 120 -23.25 19.53 -24.63
CA LYS A 120 -23.11 20.99 -24.73
C LYS A 120 -22.74 21.63 -23.39
N LEU A 121 -23.26 21.13 -22.27
CA LEU A 121 -22.90 21.67 -20.96
C LEU A 121 -21.44 21.41 -20.61
N ILE A 122 -20.88 20.28 -21.06
CA ILE A 122 -19.44 20.01 -20.91
C ILE A 122 -18.64 21.02 -21.72
N CYS A 123 -18.99 21.20 -23.01
CA CYS A 123 -18.37 22.19 -23.90
C CYS A 123 -18.35 23.61 -23.30
N ASP A 124 -19.48 24.04 -22.75
CA ASP A 124 -19.66 25.39 -22.21
C ASP A 124 -18.96 25.62 -20.86
N THR A 125 -18.61 24.54 -20.12
CA THR A 125 -18.11 24.65 -18.74
C THR A 125 -16.72 24.07 -18.50
N CYS A 126 -16.13 23.36 -19.47
CA CYS A 126 -14.74 22.90 -19.38
C CYS A 126 -13.74 24.07 -19.46
N LYS A 127 -12.45 23.77 -19.29
CA LYS A 127 -11.42 24.81 -19.27
C LYS A 127 -11.04 25.21 -20.70
N LYS A 128 -10.51 26.43 -20.86
CA LYS A 128 -10.08 26.94 -22.18
C LYS A 128 -9.08 25.99 -22.86
N PHE A 129 -8.11 25.49 -22.10
CA PHE A 129 -7.11 24.53 -22.58
C PHE A 129 -7.71 23.18 -23.03
N ASP A 130 -8.96 22.85 -22.67
CA ASP A 130 -9.64 21.63 -23.15
C ASP A 130 -10.10 21.76 -24.60
N HIS A 131 -10.25 22.98 -25.10
CA HIS A 131 -10.52 23.28 -26.51
C HIS A 131 -9.25 23.35 -27.35
N GLU A 132 -8.09 23.48 -26.72
CA GLU A 132 -6.81 23.67 -27.40
C GLU A 132 -6.19 22.33 -27.84
N PRO A 133 -5.59 22.28 -29.05
CA PRO A 133 -4.96 21.06 -29.56
C PRO A 133 -3.68 20.69 -28.81
N ARG A 134 -2.96 21.68 -28.27
CA ARG A 134 -1.76 21.48 -27.44
C ARG A 134 -2.13 21.59 -25.97
N PHE A 135 -1.56 20.71 -25.15
CA PHE A 135 -1.81 20.69 -23.71
C PHE A 135 -0.51 20.55 -22.93
N LYS A 136 -0.30 21.43 -21.95
CA LYS A 136 0.87 21.36 -21.07
C LYS A 136 0.60 20.40 -19.90
N PHE A 137 1.10 19.17 -20.03
CA PHE A 137 1.04 18.19 -18.95
C PHE A 137 1.97 18.60 -17.81
N HIS A 138 1.46 18.52 -16.59
CA HIS A 138 2.22 18.82 -15.39
C HIS A 138 1.57 18.15 -14.17
N CYS A 139 2.35 18.00 -13.09
CA CYS A 139 1.87 17.58 -11.79
C CYS A 139 2.06 18.72 -10.79
N SER A 140 0.97 19.39 -10.40
CA SER A 140 1.04 20.52 -9.46
C SER A 140 1.62 20.10 -8.11
N VAL A 141 2.54 20.90 -7.59
CA VAL A 141 3.20 20.73 -6.30
C VAL A 141 2.61 21.71 -5.27
N GLY A 142 2.33 22.95 -5.68
CA GLY A 142 1.71 23.95 -4.82
C GLY A 142 1.20 25.16 -5.59
N ARG A 143 0.15 25.80 -5.03
CA ARG A 143 -0.39 27.08 -5.50
C ARG A 143 -0.16 28.14 -4.43
N PHE A 144 0.40 29.28 -4.81
CA PHE A 144 0.83 30.35 -3.93
C PHE A 144 0.18 31.68 -4.33
N ALA A 145 0.06 32.60 -3.36
CA ALA A 145 -0.55 33.89 -3.60
C ALA A 145 0.28 34.73 -4.59
N PRO A 146 -0.37 35.50 -5.47
CA PRO A 146 0.32 36.45 -6.33
C PRO A 146 0.88 37.60 -5.48
N GLY A 147 1.99 38.22 -5.90
CA GLY A 147 2.49 39.47 -5.29
C GLY A 147 3.94 39.50 -4.80
N ASN A 148 4.68 38.39 -4.85
CA ASN A 148 6.14 38.44 -4.60
C ASN A 148 6.87 37.51 -5.57
N ARG A 149 7.15 38.03 -6.78
CA ARG A 149 7.74 37.28 -7.90
C ARG A 149 9.08 36.69 -7.51
N ASP A 150 9.98 37.51 -6.96
CA ASP A 150 11.32 37.08 -6.58
C ASP A 150 11.32 35.95 -5.54
N LYS A 151 10.43 36.02 -4.53
CA LYS A 151 10.30 34.91 -3.57
C LYS A 151 9.82 33.63 -4.23
N PHE A 152 8.88 33.73 -5.16
CA PHE A 152 8.37 32.56 -5.87
C PHE A 152 9.43 31.97 -6.81
N GLU A 153 10.18 32.80 -7.53
CA GLU A 153 11.29 32.36 -8.38
C GLU A 153 12.40 31.69 -7.56
N ARG A 154 12.74 32.23 -6.38
CA ARG A 154 13.65 31.54 -5.44
C ARG A 154 13.12 30.18 -5.00
N LEU A 155 11.81 30.04 -4.81
CA LEU A 155 11.20 28.75 -4.49
C LEU A 155 11.30 27.75 -5.66
N VAL A 156 11.12 28.22 -6.90
CA VAL A 156 11.31 27.39 -8.11
C VAL A 156 12.77 26.92 -8.20
N ASN A 157 13.73 27.85 -8.06
CA ASN A 157 15.16 27.51 -8.06
C ASN A 157 15.54 26.54 -6.93
N PHE A 158 14.96 26.71 -5.74
CA PHE A 158 15.13 25.75 -4.65
C PHE A 158 14.58 24.37 -5.02
N ALA A 159 13.40 24.30 -5.63
CA ALA A 159 12.81 23.04 -6.05
C ALA A 159 13.67 22.33 -7.10
N GLU A 160 14.14 23.05 -8.11
CA GLU A 160 15.03 22.52 -9.14
C GLU A 160 16.34 21.99 -8.56
N THR A 161 16.99 22.74 -7.66
CA THR A 161 18.34 22.41 -7.18
C THR A 161 18.35 21.45 -5.98
N LYS A 162 17.39 21.56 -5.06
CA LYS A 162 17.35 20.79 -3.80
C LYS A 162 16.32 19.68 -3.79
N CYS A 163 15.35 19.72 -4.70
CA CYS A 163 14.32 18.69 -4.83
C CYS A 163 14.44 17.92 -6.15
N SER A 164 15.59 17.98 -6.84
CA SER A 164 15.82 17.26 -8.10
C SER A 164 15.60 15.75 -7.96
N LEU A 165 15.37 15.09 -9.09
CA LEU A 165 15.24 13.64 -9.11
C LEU A 165 16.50 12.95 -8.56
N GLU A 166 17.67 13.48 -8.87
CA GLU A 166 18.94 12.98 -8.36
C GLU A 166 19.06 13.15 -6.84
N ALA A 167 18.68 14.32 -6.30
CA ALA A 167 18.62 14.54 -4.87
C ALA A 167 17.64 13.58 -4.18
N PHE A 168 16.51 13.25 -4.82
CA PHE A 168 15.59 12.25 -4.31
C PHE A 168 16.18 10.84 -4.32
N ARG A 169 16.91 10.45 -5.37
CA ARG A 169 17.61 9.16 -5.44
C ARG A 169 18.64 9.04 -4.32
N GLN A 170 19.50 10.04 -4.14
CA GLN A 170 20.48 10.08 -3.05
C GLN A 170 19.81 10.05 -1.67
N HIS A 171 18.71 10.79 -1.48
CA HIS A 171 17.92 10.74 -0.24
C HIS A 171 17.35 9.34 0.01
N ARG A 172 16.81 8.70 -1.03
CA ARG A 172 16.26 7.35 -0.97
C ARG A 172 17.38 6.36 -0.70
N GLU A 173 18.50 6.40 -1.42
CA GLU A 173 19.69 5.57 -1.19
C GLU A 173 20.23 5.76 0.21
N SER A 174 20.37 6.97 0.75
CA SER A 174 20.80 7.18 2.13
C SER A 174 19.79 6.64 3.16
N MET A 175 18.49 6.74 2.89
CA MET A 175 17.47 6.08 3.71
C MET A 175 17.49 4.56 3.55
N LEU A 176 17.81 4.07 2.35
CA LEU A 176 17.93 2.65 2.04
C LEU A 176 19.20 2.09 2.65
N ASP A 177 20.38 2.68 2.53
CA ASP A 177 21.61 2.29 3.21
C ASP A 177 21.48 2.29 4.74
N LYS A 178 20.65 3.19 5.31
CA LYS A 178 20.25 3.15 6.73
C LYS A 178 19.29 2.00 7.06
N LEU A 179 18.65 1.41 6.05
CA LEU A 179 17.71 0.28 6.08
C LEU A 179 18.31 -1.02 5.46
N PHE A 180 19.50 -0.96 4.85
CA PHE A 180 20.14 -1.98 3.98
C PHE A 180 21.58 -2.24 4.41
N LYS A 181 21.76 -2.97 5.52
CA LYS A 181 22.91 -3.85 5.68
C LYS A 181 22.53 -5.34 5.56
N PHE A 182 21.25 -5.72 5.50
CA PHE A 182 20.86 -7.14 5.58
C PHE A 182 19.76 -7.63 4.64
N ILE A 183 18.97 -6.75 4.00
CA ILE A 183 17.72 -7.18 3.33
C ILE A 183 17.75 -6.96 1.82
N LYS A 184 18.90 -7.28 1.20
CA LYS A 184 19.11 -6.98 -0.22
C LYS A 184 18.34 -7.89 -1.20
N LYS A 185 17.53 -8.85 -0.75
CA LYS A 185 16.84 -9.80 -1.68
C LYS A 185 15.34 -10.03 -1.45
N TYR A 186 14.78 -9.74 -0.28
CA TYR A 186 13.41 -10.17 0.06
C TYR A 186 12.35 -9.06 0.11
N ILE A 187 12.74 -7.82 0.39
CA ILE A 187 11.81 -6.68 0.45
C ILE A 187 11.61 -6.05 -0.94
N PHE A 188 12.60 -6.13 -1.83
CA PHE A 188 12.62 -5.41 -3.10
C PHE A 188 12.19 -6.28 -4.28
N ARG A 189 10.94 -6.74 -4.27
CA ARG A 189 10.31 -7.35 -5.47
C ARG A 189 9.15 -6.56 -6.06
N ILE A 190 9.00 -5.28 -5.72
CA ILE A 190 8.21 -4.33 -6.53
C ILE A 190 8.96 -2.99 -6.66
N GLU A 191 9.26 -2.64 -7.92
CA GLU A 191 9.83 -1.38 -8.44
C GLU A 191 11.36 -1.19 -8.29
N GLU A 192 12.13 -2.07 -8.91
CA GLU A 192 13.32 -1.64 -9.66
C GLU A 192 12.89 -1.35 -11.10
N ASP A 193 12.55 -0.09 -11.35
CA ASP A 193 12.97 0.54 -12.59
C ASP A 193 13.73 1.79 -12.16
N SER A 194 14.97 1.56 -11.72
CA SER A 194 15.99 2.55 -11.42
C SER A 194 16.58 3.12 -12.72
N ASN A 195 15.79 3.22 -13.80
CA ASN A 195 16.26 3.76 -15.05
C ASN A 195 16.39 5.29 -14.94
N PRO A 196 17.53 5.87 -15.35
CA PRO A 196 17.84 7.30 -15.28
C PRO A 196 16.78 8.24 -15.87
N ASN A 197 15.95 7.77 -16.81
CA ASN A 197 14.80 8.48 -17.36
C ASN A 197 13.49 7.80 -16.93
N ILE A 198 12.71 8.40 -16.02
CA ILE A 198 11.53 7.78 -15.43
C ILE A 198 10.43 7.56 -16.49
N SER A 199 10.47 6.47 -17.26
CA SER A 199 9.34 6.04 -18.08
C SER A 199 8.26 5.48 -17.16
N GLN A 200 7.26 6.30 -16.86
CA GLN A 200 6.06 5.87 -16.16
C GLN A 200 5.00 5.50 -17.18
N HIS A 201 4.04 4.68 -16.76
CA HIS A 201 2.88 4.34 -17.56
C HIS A 201 1.62 4.87 -16.89
N LEU A 202 0.76 5.52 -17.67
CA LEU A 202 -0.61 5.80 -17.27
C LEU A 202 -1.33 4.45 -17.23
N LEU A 203 -1.73 4.00 -16.03
CA LEU A 203 -2.40 2.70 -15.86
C LEU A 203 -3.90 2.83 -15.67
N ARG A 204 -4.35 3.95 -15.07
CA ARG A 204 -5.75 4.18 -14.75
C ARG A 204 -6.17 5.63 -14.94
N VAL A 205 -7.23 5.84 -15.71
CA VAL A 205 -7.90 7.15 -15.84
C VAL A 205 -8.96 7.26 -14.78
N THR A 206 -8.89 8.31 -13.96
CA THR A 206 -9.78 8.52 -12.81
C THR A 206 -10.77 9.63 -13.11
N VAL A 207 -12.07 9.34 -12.98
CA VAL A 207 -13.09 10.39 -13.00
C VAL A 207 -13.52 10.71 -11.57
N LEU A 208 -13.38 11.97 -11.20
CA LEU A 208 -13.83 12.50 -9.93
C LEU A 208 -15.20 13.13 -10.06
N ARG A 209 -16.01 12.99 -9.01
CA ARG A 209 -17.19 13.82 -8.74
C ARG A 209 -16.87 14.70 -7.54
N GLY A 210 -16.63 15.98 -7.76
CA GLY A 210 -15.97 16.84 -6.78
C GLY A 210 -14.60 16.27 -6.40
N ARG A 211 -14.35 15.99 -5.12
CA ARG A 211 -13.07 15.42 -4.64
C ARG A 211 -13.06 13.90 -4.49
N ARG A 212 -14.12 13.21 -4.88
CA ARG A 212 -14.29 11.76 -4.68
C ARG A 212 -14.19 11.03 -6.02
N ILE A 213 -13.36 9.98 -6.07
CA ILE A 213 -13.39 9.00 -7.17
C ILE A 213 -14.83 8.54 -7.37
N ARG A 214 -15.34 8.76 -8.58
CA ARG A 214 -16.61 8.26 -9.06
C ARG A 214 -16.41 6.88 -9.68
N PHE A 215 -15.39 6.73 -10.53
CA PHE A 215 -14.91 5.47 -11.09
C PHE A 215 -13.48 5.65 -11.64
N GLU A 216 -12.80 4.53 -11.93
CA GLU A 216 -11.54 4.49 -12.68
C GLU A 216 -11.70 3.58 -13.90
N TYR A 217 -11.07 3.89 -15.03
CA TYR A 217 -10.88 2.95 -16.12
C TYR A 217 -9.46 2.40 -16.10
N ASP A 218 -9.32 1.08 -16.04
CA ASP A 218 -8.03 0.39 -16.04
C ASP A 218 -7.62 0.03 -17.46
N LEU A 219 -6.50 0.60 -17.91
CA LEU A 219 -6.02 0.46 -19.29
C LEU A 219 -5.48 -0.95 -19.58
N LEU A 220 -4.90 -1.61 -18.58
CA LEU A 220 -4.35 -2.96 -18.72
C LEU A 220 -5.43 -4.02 -18.63
N LEU A 221 -6.35 -3.88 -17.68
CA LEU A 221 -7.45 -4.84 -17.52
C LEU A 221 -8.61 -4.57 -18.49
N LYS A 222 -8.56 -3.47 -19.26
CA LYS A 222 -9.64 -2.98 -20.13
C LYS A 222 -10.99 -2.94 -19.42
N LYS A 223 -10.97 -2.49 -18.15
CA LYS A 223 -12.11 -2.63 -17.23
C LYS A 223 -12.45 -1.31 -16.56
N SER A 224 -13.74 -0.98 -16.57
CA SER A 224 -14.31 0.04 -15.69
C SER A 224 -14.39 -0.48 -14.26
N LEU A 225 -13.75 0.22 -13.33
CA LEU A 225 -13.73 -0.06 -11.91
C LEU A 225 -14.66 0.93 -11.19
N SER A 226 -15.64 0.40 -10.47
CA SER A 226 -16.41 1.17 -9.49
C SER A 226 -15.47 1.80 -8.46
N ARG A 227 -15.96 2.78 -7.68
CA ARG A 227 -15.15 3.38 -6.60
C ARG A 227 -14.57 2.35 -5.63
N ILE A 228 -15.33 1.31 -5.28
CA ILE A 228 -14.89 0.26 -4.35
C ILE A 228 -13.75 -0.53 -4.98
N GLU A 229 -13.89 -0.89 -6.26
CA GLU A 229 -12.86 -1.64 -7.00
C GLU A 229 -11.61 -0.78 -7.26
N ALA A 230 -11.78 0.49 -7.63
CA ALA A 230 -10.70 1.45 -7.84
C ALA A 230 -9.81 1.62 -6.59
N LEU A 231 -10.43 1.61 -5.40
CA LEU A 231 -9.74 1.71 -4.12
C LEU A 231 -9.19 0.35 -3.62
N SER A 232 -9.52 -0.75 -4.28
CA SER A 232 -9.11 -2.09 -3.87
C SER A 232 -7.66 -2.38 -4.23
N ARG A 233 -6.87 -2.84 -3.24
CA ARG A 233 -5.52 -3.36 -3.48
C ARG A 233 -5.54 -4.64 -4.32
N TYR A 234 -6.61 -5.44 -4.30
CA TYR A 234 -6.75 -6.62 -5.18
C TYR A 234 -6.73 -6.21 -6.65
N TRP A 235 -7.60 -5.28 -7.05
CA TRP A 235 -7.66 -4.82 -8.44
C TRP A 235 -6.35 -4.15 -8.84
N TRP A 236 -5.74 -3.38 -7.93
CA TRP A 236 -4.41 -2.82 -8.18
C TRP A 236 -3.35 -3.90 -8.42
N ARG A 237 -3.36 -5.00 -7.65
CA ARG A 237 -2.46 -6.15 -7.90
C ARG A 237 -2.71 -6.78 -9.26
N GLN A 238 -3.96 -6.87 -9.73
CA GLN A 238 -4.25 -7.37 -11.08
C GLN A 238 -3.72 -6.42 -12.16
N THR A 239 -3.87 -5.11 -11.99
CA THR A 239 -3.25 -4.10 -12.88
C THR A 239 -1.73 -4.29 -12.94
N ILE A 240 -1.07 -4.42 -11.79
CA ILE A 240 0.39 -4.60 -11.73
C ILE A 240 0.82 -5.95 -12.33
N LYS A 241 0.05 -7.03 -12.14
CA LYS A 241 0.31 -8.31 -12.83
C LYS A 241 0.24 -8.14 -14.35
N GLY A 242 -0.80 -7.47 -14.85
CA GLY A 242 -0.92 -7.12 -16.27
C GLY A 242 0.27 -6.30 -16.76
N LEU A 243 0.71 -5.29 -15.99
CA LEU A 243 1.84 -4.44 -16.33
C LEU A 243 3.13 -5.24 -16.48
N ARG A 244 3.36 -6.17 -15.54
CA ARG A 244 4.55 -7.02 -15.57
C ARG A 244 4.57 -7.94 -16.77
N ILE A 245 3.41 -8.49 -17.14
CA ILE A 245 3.27 -9.32 -18.34
C ILE A 245 3.58 -8.48 -19.59
N GLU A 246 2.97 -7.31 -19.68
CA GLU A 246 3.14 -6.40 -20.83
C GLU A 246 4.59 -5.92 -20.98
N LEU A 247 5.29 -5.68 -19.87
CA LEU A 247 6.71 -5.31 -19.85
C LEU A 247 7.67 -6.51 -19.94
N ASN A 248 7.18 -7.73 -20.18
CA ASN A 248 7.96 -8.97 -20.20
C ASN A 248 8.88 -9.15 -18.97
N LEU A 249 8.42 -8.71 -17.79
CA LEU A 249 9.19 -8.83 -16.56
C LEU A 249 9.16 -10.29 -16.07
N PRO A 250 10.28 -10.82 -15.56
CA PRO A 250 10.35 -12.20 -15.09
C PRO A 250 9.29 -12.48 -14.03
N ARG A 251 8.70 -13.70 -14.09
CA ARG A 251 7.80 -14.19 -13.04
C ARG A 251 8.55 -14.15 -11.71
N GLU A 252 7.89 -13.72 -10.64
CA GLU A 252 8.44 -13.85 -9.29
C GLU A 252 8.69 -15.35 -9.04
N GLU A 253 9.93 -15.81 -9.14
CA GLU A 253 10.30 -17.17 -8.75
C GLU A 253 9.87 -17.37 -7.30
N ARG A 254 8.95 -18.31 -7.07
CA ARG A 254 8.76 -18.90 -5.74
C ARG A 254 10.01 -19.74 -5.48
N LEU A 255 10.66 -19.50 -4.35
CA LEU A 255 11.77 -20.33 -3.91
C LEU A 255 11.29 -21.79 -3.78
N PRO A 256 12.13 -22.79 -4.10
CA PRO A 256 11.76 -24.20 -4.01
C PRO A 256 11.60 -24.57 -2.51
N VAL A 257 10.50 -25.16 -2.05
CA VAL A 257 10.08 -26.53 -2.31
C VAL A 257 10.67 -27.54 -1.30
N SER A 258 10.92 -27.22 -0.01
CA SER A 258 11.39 -28.18 1.01
C SER A 258 10.23 -28.80 1.82
N SER A 259 10.43 -29.96 2.47
CA SER A 259 9.40 -30.80 3.11
C SER A 259 8.57 -30.17 4.26
N ASN A 260 8.87 -28.93 4.66
CA ASN A 260 8.11 -28.13 5.63
C ASN A 260 7.35 -26.95 4.96
N ASP A 261 7.35 -26.88 3.63
CA ASP A 261 6.60 -25.87 2.90
C ASP A 261 5.11 -26.18 2.99
N GLY A 262 4.36 -25.14 3.36
CA GLY A 262 2.94 -25.25 3.68
C GLY A 262 2.63 -25.17 5.16
N VAL A 263 3.61 -24.97 6.06
CA VAL A 263 3.33 -24.67 7.49
C VAL A 263 3.60 -23.19 7.79
N TYR A 264 2.59 -22.51 8.33
CA TYR A 264 2.65 -21.09 8.68
C TYR A 264 2.24 -20.79 10.12
N LEU A 265 2.74 -19.69 10.65
CA LEU A 265 2.50 -19.21 12.01
C LEU A 265 2.06 -17.74 11.98
N ILE A 266 1.12 -17.38 12.84
CA ILE A 266 0.57 -16.02 12.98
C ILE A 266 -0.34 -15.94 14.21
N GLY A 267 -0.36 -14.82 14.92
CA GLY A 267 -1.26 -14.57 16.03
C GLY A 267 -1.81 -13.14 16.01
N ASP A 268 -2.85 -12.91 16.80
CA ASP A 268 -3.34 -11.57 17.15
C ASP A 268 -3.90 -10.76 15.97
N CYS A 269 -4.57 -11.40 15.00
CA CYS A 269 -5.13 -10.68 13.87
C CYS A 269 -6.18 -9.66 14.29
N HIS A 270 -6.95 -9.94 15.35
CA HIS A 270 -7.99 -9.05 15.88
C HIS A 270 -8.94 -8.51 14.80
N PHE A 271 -9.40 -9.38 13.90
CA PHE A 271 -10.38 -9.00 12.90
C PHE A 271 -11.62 -8.36 13.53
N ASP A 272 -12.14 -7.32 12.89
CA ASP A 272 -13.28 -6.52 13.37
C ASP A 272 -13.04 -5.77 14.69
N HIS A 273 -11.82 -5.73 15.22
CA HIS A 273 -11.48 -4.98 16.42
C HIS A 273 -11.05 -3.54 16.08
N LYS A 274 -11.97 -2.58 16.04
CA LYS A 274 -11.61 -1.18 15.70
C LYS A 274 -10.61 -0.54 16.66
N ASN A 275 -10.69 -0.86 17.96
CA ASN A 275 -9.90 -0.21 19.00
C ASN A 275 -8.43 -0.66 19.02
N ILE A 276 -8.13 -1.87 18.55
CA ILE A 276 -6.74 -2.38 18.51
C ILE A 276 -5.83 -1.46 17.71
N ILE A 277 -6.36 -0.85 16.64
CA ILE A 277 -5.61 0.07 15.77
C ILE A 277 -4.98 1.20 16.61
N LYS A 278 -5.77 1.82 17.49
CA LYS A 278 -5.27 2.89 18.36
C LYS A 278 -4.45 2.35 19.52
N HIS A 279 -4.84 1.20 20.07
CA HIS A 279 -4.21 0.63 21.26
C HIS A 279 -2.73 0.26 21.02
N VAL A 280 -2.43 -0.31 19.85
CA VAL A 280 -1.06 -0.75 19.48
C VAL A 280 -0.52 -0.01 18.27
N ASN A 281 -1.10 1.14 17.94
CA ASN A 281 -0.71 2.01 16.83
C ASN A 281 -0.56 1.27 15.48
N ARG A 282 -1.51 0.39 15.14
CA ARG A 282 -1.50 -0.26 13.83
C ARG A 282 -1.63 0.79 12.72
N PRO A 283 -0.92 0.65 11.58
CA PRO A 283 -0.85 1.67 10.55
C PRO A 283 -2.06 1.63 9.60
N PHE A 284 -3.27 1.46 10.14
CA PHE A 284 -4.51 1.37 9.36
C PHE A 284 -5.43 2.54 9.69
N HIS A 285 -6.08 3.10 8.68
CA HIS A 285 -7.01 4.20 8.87
C HIS A 285 -8.29 3.73 9.58
N ASN A 286 -8.73 2.50 9.33
CA ASN A 286 -9.90 1.90 9.93
C ASN A 286 -9.85 0.36 9.92
N VAL A 287 -10.81 -0.26 10.62
CA VAL A 287 -10.90 -1.71 10.80
C VAL A 287 -11.13 -2.46 9.47
N THR A 288 -11.86 -1.86 8.53
CA THR A 288 -12.08 -2.46 7.21
C THR A 288 -10.76 -2.57 6.43
N GLU A 289 -9.95 -1.51 6.43
CA GLU A 289 -8.63 -1.52 5.80
C GLU A 289 -7.71 -2.56 6.45
N MET A 290 -7.68 -2.62 7.79
CA MET A 290 -6.88 -3.59 8.54
C MET A 290 -7.27 -5.03 8.20
N ASN A 291 -8.56 -5.34 8.27
CA ASN A 291 -9.08 -6.67 7.99
C ASN A 291 -8.73 -7.12 6.56
N GLU A 292 -8.97 -6.25 5.58
CA GLU A 292 -8.66 -6.55 4.18
C GLU A 292 -7.16 -6.75 3.97
N GLU A 293 -6.30 -5.94 4.59
CA GLU A 293 -4.86 -6.08 4.42
C GLU A 293 -4.35 -7.41 4.99
N ILE A 294 -4.71 -7.74 6.24
CA ILE A 294 -4.28 -8.98 6.89
C ILE A 294 -4.78 -10.20 6.09
N LYS A 295 -6.06 -10.21 5.69
CA LYS A 295 -6.64 -11.28 4.86
C LYS A 295 -5.91 -11.42 3.52
N ASN A 296 -5.62 -10.30 2.84
CA ASN A 296 -4.97 -10.31 1.54
C ASN A 296 -3.50 -10.68 1.60
N ASN A 297 -2.83 -10.43 2.71
CA ASN A 297 -1.44 -10.85 2.95
C ASN A 297 -1.40 -12.33 3.30
N TRP A 298 -2.34 -12.80 4.12
CA TRP A 298 -2.56 -14.21 4.40
C TRP A 298 -2.77 -15.02 3.13
N ASN A 299 -3.83 -14.73 2.37
CA ASN A 299 -4.23 -15.53 1.20
C ASN A 299 -3.27 -15.38 0.01
N LYS A 300 -2.32 -14.43 0.06
CA LYS A 300 -1.25 -14.32 -0.94
C LYS A 300 -0.17 -15.39 -0.71
N ILE A 301 0.05 -15.77 0.55
CA ILE A 301 1.16 -16.62 0.99
C ILE A 301 0.66 -18.04 1.24
N VAL A 302 -0.50 -18.17 1.89
CA VAL A 302 -1.11 -19.43 2.30
C VAL A 302 -2.06 -19.92 1.21
N GLY A 303 -1.80 -21.12 0.68
CA GLY A 303 -2.68 -21.90 -0.19
C GLY A 303 -3.77 -22.64 0.59
N GLU A 304 -4.67 -23.31 -0.12
CA GLU A 304 -5.84 -23.96 0.50
C GLU A 304 -5.47 -25.18 1.36
N ASP A 305 -4.45 -25.94 0.96
CA ASP A 305 -3.99 -27.16 1.64
C ASP A 305 -2.98 -26.90 2.77
N ASP A 306 -2.41 -25.69 2.81
CA ASP A 306 -1.40 -25.31 3.78
C ASP A 306 -1.94 -25.35 5.22
N ARG A 307 -1.11 -25.76 6.17
CA ARG A 307 -1.42 -25.73 7.59
C ARG A 307 -1.02 -24.38 8.19
N VAL A 308 -1.91 -23.81 9.01
CA VAL A 308 -1.61 -22.57 9.75
C VAL A 308 -1.85 -22.76 11.23
N PHE A 309 -0.81 -22.55 12.03
CA PHE A 309 -0.92 -22.45 13.48
C PHE A 309 -1.27 -21.01 13.86
N PHE A 310 -2.52 -20.79 14.29
CA PHE A 310 -3.04 -19.48 14.65
C PHE A 310 -2.94 -19.25 16.16
N LEU A 311 -1.99 -18.43 16.62
CA LEU A 311 -1.66 -18.25 18.03
C LEU A 311 -2.56 -17.24 18.74
N GLY A 312 -3.87 -17.49 18.70
CA GLY A 312 -4.89 -16.74 19.44
C GLY A 312 -5.26 -15.37 18.91
N ASP A 313 -6.40 -14.87 19.39
CA ASP A 313 -6.99 -13.56 19.15
C ASP A 313 -7.41 -13.34 17.68
N TYR A 314 -8.32 -14.20 17.20
CA TYR A 314 -8.88 -14.11 15.86
C TYR A 314 -9.58 -12.77 15.61
N THR A 315 -10.50 -12.41 16.51
CA THR A 315 -11.37 -11.24 16.35
C THR A 315 -11.21 -10.27 17.53
N GLY A 316 -11.93 -9.15 17.47
CA GLY A 316 -12.17 -8.33 18.66
C GLY A 316 -12.86 -9.11 19.79
N PRO A 317 -12.92 -8.52 20.99
CA PRO A 317 -13.54 -9.16 22.14
C PRO A 317 -14.97 -9.64 21.83
N PRO A 318 -15.41 -10.73 22.47
CA PRO A 318 -16.73 -11.29 22.24
C PRO A 318 -17.82 -10.25 22.49
N SER A 319 -18.78 -10.19 21.57
CA SER A 319 -20.04 -9.49 21.80
C SER A 319 -20.80 -10.13 22.96
N ARG A 320 -21.70 -9.39 23.61
CA ARG A 320 -22.63 -9.94 24.62
C ARG A 320 -23.44 -11.12 24.07
N GLU A 321 -23.66 -11.15 22.76
CA GLU A 321 -24.33 -12.25 22.06
C GLU A 321 -23.32 -13.28 21.52
N ALA A 322 -23.32 -14.49 22.08
CA ALA A 322 -22.47 -15.60 21.63
C ALA A 322 -22.68 -15.95 20.13
N ARG A 323 -23.91 -15.81 19.63
CA ARG A 323 -24.25 -16.05 18.22
C ARG A 323 -23.48 -15.13 17.28
N GLN A 324 -23.38 -13.84 17.60
CA GLN A 324 -22.71 -12.86 16.76
C GLN A 324 -21.20 -13.13 16.71
N TYR A 325 -20.57 -13.44 17.85
CA TYR A 325 -19.17 -13.83 17.88
C TYR A 325 -18.91 -15.10 17.06
N ARG A 326 -19.73 -16.15 17.23
CA ARG A 326 -19.65 -17.37 16.41
C ARG A 326 -19.71 -17.10 14.92
N ASN A 327 -20.61 -16.21 14.49
CA ASN A 327 -20.78 -15.86 13.08
C ASN A 327 -19.54 -15.14 12.53
N LYS A 328 -18.95 -14.21 13.30
CA LYS A 328 -17.70 -13.55 12.92
C LYS A 328 -16.56 -14.55 12.78
N LEU A 329 -16.39 -15.41 13.78
CA LEU A 329 -15.32 -16.40 13.78
C LEU A 329 -15.46 -17.37 12.59
N LYS A 330 -16.67 -17.90 12.34
CA LYS A 330 -16.97 -18.74 11.14
C LYS A 330 -16.74 -18.00 9.82
N CYS A 331 -17.04 -16.71 9.77
CA CYS A 331 -16.82 -15.91 8.57
C CYS A 331 -15.32 -15.80 8.28
N TRP A 332 -14.53 -15.39 9.26
CA TRP A 332 -13.09 -15.21 9.09
C TRP A 332 -12.35 -16.52 8.82
N THR A 333 -12.70 -17.61 9.50
CA THR A 333 -12.05 -18.91 9.24
C THR A 333 -12.28 -19.43 7.83
N ARG A 334 -13.42 -19.11 7.20
CA ARG A 334 -13.73 -19.43 5.80
C ARG A 334 -13.08 -18.49 4.79
N LEU A 335 -12.92 -17.21 5.13
CA LEU A 335 -12.33 -16.22 4.23
C LEU A 335 -10.81 -16.34 4.10
N LEU A 336 -10.16 -16.98 5.06
CA LEU A 336 -8.72 -17.19 5.07
C LEU A 336 -8.39 -18.54 4.45
N ASN A 337 -7.30 -18.64 3.71
CA ASN A 337 -6.81 -19.91 3.16
C ASN A 337 -6.17 -20.79 4.24
N GLY A 338 -6.00 -22.07 3.92
CA GLY A 338 -5.31 -23.06 4.75
C GLY A 338 -6.18 -23.73 5.80
N ASN A 339 -5.64 -24.80 6.37
CA ASN A 339 -6.17 -25.60 7.46
C ASN A 339 -5.63 -25.07 8.80
N LYS A 340 -6.50 -24.48 9.63
CA LYS A 340 -6.07 -23.76 10.84
C LYS A 340 -6.06 -24.70 12.04
N VAL A 341 -4.95 -24.71 12.76
CA VAL A 341 -4.83 -25.21 14.13
C VAL A 341 -4.84 -23.98 15.04
N SER A 342 -5.93 -23.75 15.75
CA SER A 342 -6.14 -22.53 16.51
C SER A 342 -5.75 -22.71 17.98
N PHE A 343 -5.05 -21.74 18.55
CA PHE A 343 -4.74 -21.67 19.97
C PHE A 343 -5.63 -20.64 20.65
N LEU A 344 -6.03 -20.90 21.89
CA LEU A 344 -6.95 -20.04 22.62
C LEU A 344 -6.27 -18.71 22.99
N GLY A 345 -6.72 -17.61 22.40
CA GLY A 345 -6.34 -16.26 22.81
C GLY A 345 -7.19 -15.68 23.93
N ASN A 346 -6.73 -14.57 24.52
CA ASN A 346 -7.42 -13.89 25.62
C ASN A 346 -8.80 -13.34 25.20
N HIS A 347 -8.91 -12.93 23.94
CA HIS A 347 -10.13 -12.44 23.32
C HIS A 347 -10.95 -13.54 22.63
N ASP A 348 -10.46 -14.79 22.64
CA ASP A 348 -11.19 -15.92 22.07
C ASP A 348 -12.15 -16.57 23.06
N ARG A 349 -13.26 -17.12 22.55
CA ARG A 349 -14.25 -17.84 23.36
C ARG A 349 -14.67 -19.14 22.69
N ILE A 350 -14.77 -20.19 23.50
CA ILE A 350 -15.16 -21.53 23.05
C ILE A 350 -16.67 -21.60 22.98
N TYR A 351 -17.22 -21.53 21.76
CA TYR A 351 -18.65 -21.71 21.49
C TYR A 351 -18.93 -22.84 20.48
N GLY A 352 -17.97 -23.76 20.31
CA GLY A 352 -18.12 -25.00 19.53
C GLY A 352 -18.00 -24.87 18.00
N CYS A 353 -17.61 -23.71 17.48
CA CYS A 353 -17.43 -23.49 16.03
C CYS A 353 -15.98 -23.55 15.55
N VAL A 354 -15.03 -23.48 16.47
CA VAL A 354 -13.58 -23.63 16.27
C VAL A 354 -13.07 -24.35 17.51
N GLU A 355 -12.22 -25.34 17.31
CA GLU A 355 -11.50 -26.00 18.40
C GLU A 355 -10.23 -25.21 18.70
N PHE A 356 -9.98 -25.01 19.99
CA PHE A 356 -8.82 -24.25 20.46
C PHE A 356 -7.94 -25.12 21.34
N GLU A 357 -6.66 -25.16 21.00
CA GLU A 357 -5.62 -25.75 21.84
C GLU A 357 -5.08 -24.71 22.82
N LYS A 358 -4.61 -25.18 23.99
CA LYS A 358 -3.94 -24.30 24.95
C LYS A 358 -2.43 -24.23 24.70
N ALA A 359 -1.83 -25.35 24.29
CA ALA A 359 -0.41 -25.43 23.98
C ALA A 359 -0.13 -26.69 23.15
N ARG A 360 0.91 -26.66 22.31
CA ARG A 360 1.38 -27.81 21.51
C ARG A 360 2.88 -27.76 21.34
N ILE A 361 3.57 -28.90 21.46
CA ILE A 361 4.98 -29.01 21.06
C ILE A 361 5.03 -29.52 19.61
N LEU A 362 5.74 -28.79 18.75
CA LEU A 362 5.97 -29.10 17.35
C LEU A 362 7.45 -29.42 17.14
N HIS A 363 7.76 -30.59 16.59
CA HIS A 363 9.12 -30.97 16.22
C HIS A 363 9.34 -30.73 14.73
N ALA A 364 10.33 -29.90 14.37
CA ALA A 364 10.66 -29.60 12.98
C ALA A 364 12.09 -29.09 12.83
N GLY A 365 12.80 -29.56 11.79
CA GLY A 365 14.14 -29.07 11.43
C GLY A 365 15.18 -29.20 12.53
N GLY A 366 15.11 -30.27 13.35
CA GLY A 366 16.02 -30.48 14.47
C GLY A 366 15.66 -29.68 15.74
N HIS A 367 14.63 -28.84 15.70
CA HIS A 367 14.14 -28.09 16.85
C HIS A 367 12.81 -28.61 17.35
N SER A 368 12.53 -28.30 18.62
CA SER A 368 11.24 -28.43 19.26
C SER A 368 10.69 -27.06 19.64
N PHE A 369 9.46 -26.77 19.20
CA PHE A 369 8.79 -25.49 19.40
C PHE A 369 7.57 -25.66 20.29
N LEU A 370 7.49 -24.93 21.40
CA LEU A 370 6.24 -24.80 22.15
C LEU A 370 5.41 -23.67 21.54
N LEU A 371 4.23 -24.00 21.02
CA LEU A 371 3.26 -23.06 20.48
C LEU A 371 2.23 -22.76 21.57
N ILE A 372 2.07 -21.48 21.91
CA ILE A 372 1.11 -21.00 22.91
C ILE A 372 0.73 -19.53 22.63
N HIS A 373 -0.45 -19.07 23.02
CA HIS A 373 -0.80 -17.66 22.81
C HIS A 373 -0.01 -16.72 23.73
N ASP A 374 -0.12 -16.88 25.06
CA ASP A 374 0.54 -16.01 26.04
C ASP A 374 1.87 -16.61 26.52
N PRO A 375 3.02 -15.95 26.31
CA PRO A 375 4.31 -16.44 26.80
C PRO A 375 4.44 -16.43 28.33
N THR A 376 3.49 -15.82 29.05
CA THR A 376 3.48 -15.82 30.53
C THR A 376 2.58 -16.88 31.15
N ASP A 377 1.94 -17.74 30.34
CA ASP A 377 1.08 -18.82 30.82
C ASP A 377 1.87 -19.87 31.64
N GLU A 378 1.22 -20.45 32.66
CA GLU A 378 1.81 -21.48 33.51
C GLU A 378 2.29 -22.71 32.71
N LYS A 379 1.65 -23.00 31.58
CA LYS A 379 2.03 -24.11 30.69
C LYS A 379 3.44 -23.98 30.15
N VAL A 380 3.96 -22.76 30.00
CA VAL A 380 5.36 -22.52 29.62
C VAL A 380 6.29 -23.11 30.69
N LYS A 381 5.98 -22.88 31.98
CA LYS A 381 6.76 -23.43 33.10
C LYS A 381 6.62 -24.95 33.19
N THR A 382 5.42 -25.50 33.04
CA THR A 382 5.19 -26.96 33.15
C THR A 382 5.82 -27.77 32.01
N ASN A 383 6.10 -27.13 30.87
CA ASN A 383 6.77 -27.75 29.73
C ASN A 383 8.24 -27.36 29.61
N HIS A 384 8.79 -26.65 30.61
CA HIS A 384 10.20 -26.28 30.62
C HIS A 384 11.09 -27.52 30.44
N GLY A 385 12.10 -27.41 29.58
CA GLY A 385 13.00 -28.51 29.22
C GLY A 385 12.46 -29.51 28.19
N LYS A 386 11.22 -29.34 27.70
CA LYS A 386 10.63 -30.19 26.64
C LYS A 386 10.62 -29.54 25.25
N TYR A 387 11.07 -28.30 25.15
CA TYR A 387 11.13 -27.54 23.91
C TYR A 387 12.39 -26.67 23.88
N ASP A 388 12.88 -26.38 22.68
CA ASP A 388 14.03 -25.50 22.45
C ASP A 388 13.60 -24.03 22.37
N TRP A 389 12.51 -23.77 21.64
CA TRP A 389 12.01 -22.42 21.33
C TRP A 389 10.53 -22.27 21.67
N LEU A 390 10.15 -21.11 22.19
CA LEU A 390 8.76 -20.73 22.48
C LEU A 390 8.22 -19.84 21.36
N ILE A 391 7.18 -20.26 20.64
CA ILE A 391 6.48 -19.42 19.66
C ILE A 391 5.18 -18.90 20.28
N HIS A 392 5.01 -17.58 20.29
CA HIS A 392 3.88 -16.94 20.95
C HIS A 392 3.25 -15.76 20.20
N GLY A 393 2.02 -15.41 20.59
CA GLY A 393 1.32 -14.17 20.22
C GLY A 393 1.23 -13.23 21.44
N HIS A 394 0.08 -12.60 21.65
CA HIS A 394 -0.34 -11.80 22.81
C HIS A 394 0.45 -10.51 23.08
N LYS A 395 1.77 -10.54 22.93
CA LYS A 395 2.68 -9.41 23.20
C LYS A 395 2.88 -8.60 21.92
N HIS A 396 2.05 -7.58 21.74
CA HIS A 396 2.13 -6.68 20.59
C HIS A 396 3.40 -5.83 20.55
N ASN A 397 3.47 -4.92 19.57
CA ASN A 397 4.59 -4.02 19.31
C ASN A 397 4.85 -2.93 20.38
N ASN A 398 4.14 -2.95 21.49
CA ASN A 398 4.32 -2.01 22.60
C ASN A 398 5.44 -2.44 23.57
N ASN A 399 5.84 -3.71 23.56
CA ASN A 399 6.98 -4.20 24.35
C ASN A 399 8.02 -4.96 23.50
N MET A 400 8.58 -4.26 22.51
CA MET A 400 9.64 -4.81 21.64
C MET A 400 10.98 -5.03 22.34
N LYS A 401 11.14 -4.55 23.59
CA LYS A 401 12.34 -4.78 24.41
C LYS A 401 12.32 -6.18 25.02
N ASP A 402 11.17 -6.68 25.44
CA ASP A 402 11.09 -8.02 26.02
C ASP A 402 10.61 -9.06 25.00
N TYR A 403 9.75 -8.65 24.05
CA TYR A 403 9.08 -9.54 23.10
C TYR A 403 9.31 -9.10 21.63
N PRO A 404 10.57 -9.05 21.17
CA PRO A 404 10.88 -8.87 19.76
C PRO A 404 10.44 -10.09 18.93
N PHE A 405 10.57 -10.02 17.59
CA PHE A 405 10.32 -11.16 16.71
C PHE A 405 11.12 -12.40 17.13
N ILE A 406 12.41 -12.25 17.39
CA ILE A 406 13.25 -13.32 17.95
C ILE A 406 14.02 -12.76 19.14
N ASN A 407 13.92 -13.44 20.27
CA ASN A 407 14.71 -13.22 21.47
C ASN A 407 15.54 -14.49 21.72
N GLY A 408 16.82 -14.46 21.33
CA GLY A 408 17.72 -15.61 21.46
C GLY A 408 18.08 -15.94 22.90
N GLU A 409 18.25 -14.92 23.74
CA GLU A 409 18.52 -15.09 25.18
C GLU A 409 17.40 -15.88 25.88
N ARG A 410 16.15 -15.57 25.55
CA ARG A 410 14.97 -16.25 26.13
C ARG A 410 14.43 -17.40 25.27
N LYS A 411 15.04 -17.63 24.10
CA LYS A 411 14.58 -18.53 23.04
C LYS A 411 13.09 -18.38 22.71
N THR A 412 12.63 -17.15 22.49
CA THR A 412 11.22 -16.86 22.12
C THR A 412 11.08 -16.27 20.73
N ILE A 413 9.98 -16.60 20.05
CA ILE A 413 9.60 -16.10 18.74
C ILE A 413 8.19 -15.49 18.82
N ASN A 414 8.06 -14.21 18.53
CA ASN A 414 6.80 -13.49 18.60
C ASN A 414 6.15 -13.37 17.21
N VAL A 415 4.99 -14.00 17.03
CA VAL A 415 4.23 -14.02 15.78
C VAL A 415 2.97 -13.15 15.79
N SER A 416 2.86 -12.21 16.74
CA SER A 416 1.84 -11.15 16.67
C SER A 416 1.94 -10.40 15.34
N VAL A 417 0.79 -10.15 14.68
CA VAL A 417 0.76 -9.57 13.33
C VAL A 417 1.57 -8.28 13.17
N GLU A 418 1.70 -7.45 14.20
CA GLU A 418 2.50 -6.22 14.13
C GLU A 418 4.00 -6.49 13.96
N VAL A 419 4.48 -7.60 14.51
CA VAL A 419 5.90 -7.98 14.57
C VAL A 419 6.34 -8.71 13.31
N ILE A 420 5.40 -9.42 12.67
CA ILE A 420 5.62 -10.17 11.42
C ILE A 420 5.06 -9.46 10.18
N ASN A 421 4.86 -8.14 10.26
CA ASN A 421 4.43 -7.30 9.14
C ASN A 421 3.10 -7.75 8.50
N TYR A 422 2.13 -8.09 9.36
CA TYR A 422 0.75 -8.40 9.01
C TYR A 422 0.60 -9.50 7.96
N ARG A 423 1.49 -10.49 7.98
CA ARG A 423 1.48 -11.66 7.08
C ARG A 423 1.95 -12.92 7.83
N PRO A 424 1.41 -14.11 7.51
CA PRO A 424 1.91 -15.35 8.12
C PRO A 424 3.40 -15.58 7.82
N VAL A 425 4.14 -16.04 8.82
CA VAL A 425 5.54 -16.47 8.67
C VAL A 425 5.59 -17.97 8.42
N SER A 426 6.37 -18.43 7.44
CA SER A 426 6.52 -19.86 7.21
C SER A 426 7.49 -20.48 8.21
N LEU A 427 7.20 -21.72 8.61
CA LEU A 427 8.12 -22.50 9.43
C LEU A 427 9.43 -22.77 8.67
N SER A 428 9.36 -22.98 7.34
CA SER A 428 10.56 -23.14 6.50
C SER A 428 11.48 -21.92 6.52
N PHE A 429 10.95 -20.70 6.66
CA PHE A 429 11.76 -19.51 6.85
C PHE A 429 12.50 -19.55 8.19
N LEU A 430 11.80 -19.91 9.27
CA LEU A 430 12.40 -20.01 10.62
C LEU A 430 13.53 -21.06 10.68
N LEU A 431 13.36 -22.15 9.93
CA LEU A 431 14.32 -23.25 9.85
C LEU A 431 15.39 -23.06 8.76
N SER A 432 15.36 -21.95 8.03
CA SER A 432 16.28 -21.77 6.92
C SER A 432 17.71 -21.55 7.42
N SER A 433 18.69 -22.16 6.75
CA SER A 433 20.12 -21.92 6.99
C SER A 433 20.52 -20.45 6.83
N LYS A 434 19.72 -19.68 6.09
CA LYS A 434 19.91 -18.24 5.93
C LYS A 434 19.51 -17.45 7.19
N LEU A 435 18.41 -17.83 7.83
CA LEU A 435 18.02 -17.20 9.08
C LEU A 435 19.00 -17.64 10.18
N ASP A 436 19.29 -18.94 10.23
CA ASP A 436 20.14 -19.58 11.24
C ASP A 436 19.71 -19.16 12.64
N LEU A 437 18.57 -19.72 13.08
CA LEU A 437 17.81 -19.28 14.23
C LEU A 437 18.65 -19.24 15.53
N ASP A 438 19.50 -20.24 15.75
CA ASP A 438 20.28 -20.38 16.98
C ASP A 438 21.42 -19.35 17.10
N SER A 439 21.90 -18.81 15.98
CA SER A 439 22.92 -17.76 16.04
C SER A 439 22.35 -16.36 16.30
N ILE A 440 21.02 -16.21 16.32
CA ILE A 440 20.36 -14.92 16.58
C ILE A 440 20.28 -14.68 18.09
N LYS A 441 20.96 -13.64 18.56
CA LYS A 441 20.76 -13.09 19.90
C LYS A 441 19.47 -12.28 19.97
N ARG A 442 19.18 -11.47 18.95
CA ARG A 442 18.00 -10.62 18.93
C ARG A 442 17.58 -10.21 17.52
N MET A 443 16.29 -10.26 17.20
CA MET A 443 15.75 -9.74 15.94
C MET A 443 14.43 -9.02 16.22
N ARG A 444 14.39 -7.69 16.05
CA ARG A 444 13.27 -6.87 16.53
C ARG A 444 11.95 -7.19 15.82
N THR A 445 11.90 -7.16 14.50
CA THR A 445 10.75 -7.56 13.67
C THR A 445 11.20 -8.57 12.62
N ILE A 446 10.27 -9.21 11.90
CA ILE A 446 10.62 -10.12 10.79
C ILE A 446 11.44 -9.44 9.67
N ASP A 447 11.32 -8.12 9.55
CA ASP A 447 12.05 -7.30 8.59
C ASP A 447 13.24 -6.56 9.24
N SER A 448 13.66 -6.94 10.46
CA SER A 448 14.86 -6.38 11.11
C SER A 448 16.10 -7.22 10.79
N GLU A 449 17.27 -6.60 10.82
CA GLU A 449 18.53 -7.35 10.78
C GLU A 449 18.70 -8.11 12.11
N PRO A 450 19.08 -9.40 12.10
CA PRO A 450 19.36 -10.14 13.32
C PRO A 450 20.69 -9.67 13.92
N GLU A 451 20.64 -9.27 15.19
CA GLU A 451 21.80 -9.23 16.07
C GLU A 451 22.18 -10.68 16.39
N ARG A 452 23.40 -11.08 16.01
CA ARG A 452 23.95 -12.41 16.31
C ARG A 452 24.87 -12.35 17.52
N TRP A 453 25.12 -13.51 18.13
CA TRP A 453 25.99 -13.65 19.31
C TRP A 453 27.43 -13.20 19.08
#